data_AF-F0XW24-F1
#
_entry.id   AF-F0XW24-F1
#
_cell.length_a   1.000
_cell.length_b   1.000
_cell.length_c   1.000
_cell.angle_alpha   90.00
_cell.angle_beta   90.00
_cell.angle_gamma   90.00
#
_symmetry.space_group_name_H-M   'P 1'
#
loop_
_entity.id
_entity.type
_entity.pdbx_description
1 polymer ?
#
loop_
_entity_poly.entity_id
_entity_poly.type
_entity_poly.pdbx_seq_one_letter_code
_entity_poly.pdbx_strand_id
1 'polypeptide(L)' 'VFVRDCKNCTVSLACQQLRTRDCADTTFYLYAATEPIVESSQNLSFAPFNVAYDGL' A
#
# COMPACT_ATOMS: atom_id res chain seq x y z
N VAL A 1 -2.29 0.25 8.85
CA VAL A 1 -1.48 -0.85 8.28
C VAL A 1 -0.05 -0.36 8.12
N PHE A 2 0.92 -1.16 8.55
CA PHE A 2 2.35 -0.87 8.43
C PHE A 2 2.99 -1.85 7.45
N VAL A 3 3.63 -1.33 6.41
CA VAL A 3 4.36 -2.13 5.41
C VAL A 3 5.84 -1.77 5.54
N ARG A 4 6.66 -2.78 5.84
CA ARG A 4 8.08 -2.59 6.16
C ARG A 4 8.93 -3.61 5.42
N ASP A 5 10.12 -3.22 4.99
CA ASP A 5 11.12 -4.10 4.39
C ASP A 5 10.59 -4.92 3.19
N CYS A 6 9.66 -4.35 2.42
CA CYS A 6 9.02 -5.02 1.30
C CYS A 6 9.67 -4.61 -0.03
N LYS A 7 9.99 -5.58 -0.88
CA LYS A 7 10.61 -5.34 -2.19
C LYS A 7 9.90 -6.11 -3.28
N ASN A 8 9.70 -5.49 -4.44
CA ASN A 8 9.09 -6.13 -5.62
C ASN A 8 7.73 -6.78 -5.30
N CYS A 9 6.87 -6.05 -4.58
CA CYS A 9 5.58 -6.55 -4.10
C CYS A 9 4.41 -5.88 -4.83
N THR A 10 3.27 -6.56 -4.87
CA THR A 10 1.98 -5.95 -5.24
C THR A 10 1.01 -6.19 -4.10
N VAL A 11 0.47 -5.11 -3.54
CA VAL A 11 -0.34 -5.15 -2.32
C VAL A 11 -1.66 -4.44 -2.58
N SER A 12 -2.77 -5.15 -2.41
CA SER A 12 -4.11 -4.55 -2.40
C SER A 12 -4.62 -4.47 -0.97
N LEU A 13 -4.93 -3.26 -0.50
CA LEU A 13 -5.36 -3.07 0.89
C LEU A 13 -6.34 -1.90 1.05
N ALA A 14 -7.34 -2.13 1.90
CA ALA A 14 -8.23 -1.09 2.42
C ALA A 14 -7.93 -0.88 3.91
N CYS A 15 -7.64 0.36 4.32
CA CYS A 15 -7.29 0.64 5.72
C CYS A 15 -7.67 2.06 6.14
N GLN A 16 -7.60 2.36 7.44
CA GLN A 16 -7.75 3.76 7.88
C GLN A 16 -6.50 4.59 7.59
N GLN A 17 -5.32 4.05 7.92
CA GLN A 17 -4.03 4.70 7.71
C GLN A 17 -3.02 3.72 7.13
N LEU A 18 -2.28 4.12 6.10
CA LEU A 18 -1.14 3.39 5.56
C LEU A 18 0.16 4.07 5.97
N ARG A 19 1.13 3.30 6.47
CA ARG A 19 2.51 3.74 6.67
C ARG A 19 3.49 2.76 6.04
N THR A 20 4.36 3.24 5.17
CA THR A 20 5.42 2.43 4.54
C THR A 20 6.79 2.88 5.03
N ARG A 21 7.69 1.92 5.25
CA ARG A 21 9.10 2.18 5.57
C ARG A 21 9.99 1.16 4.87
N ASP A 22 11.12 1.59 4.34
CA ASP A 22 12.13 0.70 3.73
C ASP A 22 11.54 -0.22 2.63
N CYS A 23 10.63 0.32 1.81
CA CYS A 23 10.00 -0.42 0.71
C CYS A 23 10.62 -0.04 -0.65
N ALA A 24 10.75 -1.00 -1.57
CA ALA A 24 11.24 -0.77 -2.93
C ALA A 24 10.40 -1.48 -3.99
N ASP A 25 10.25 -0.86 -5.17
CA ASP A 25 9.62 -1.48 -6.35
C ASP A 25 8.24 -2.10 -6.04
N THR A 26 7.42 -1.39 -5.26
CA THR A 26 6.17 -1.95 -4.72
C THR A 26 4.96 -1.17 -5.21
N THR A 27 3.95 -1.89 -5.69
CA THR A 27 2.67 -1.33 -6.14
C THR A 27 1.61 -1.52 -5.09
N PHE A 28 0.92 -0.44 -4.72
CA PHE A 28 -0.18 -0.43 -3.77
C PHE A 28 -1.51 -0.10 -4.48
N TYR A 29 -2.46 -1.05 -4.48
CA TYR A 29 -3.86 -0.78 -4.78
C TYR A 29 -4.57 -0.42 -3.48
N LEU A 30 -4.73 0.87 -3.23
CA LEU A 30 -5.01 1.39 -1.90
C LEU A 30 -6.39 2.06 -1.81
N TYR A 31 -7.11 1.72 -0.76
CA TYR A 31 -8.10 2.60 -0.15
C TYR A 31 -7.60 2.99 1.25
N ALA A 32 -7.49 4.29 1.52
CA ALA A 32 -7.09 4.81 2.82
C ALA A 32 -8.03 5.95 3.24
N ALA A 33 -8.51 5.92 4.49
CA ALA A 33 -9.33 7.01 5.03
C ALA A 33 -8.52 8.30 5.26
N THR A 34 -7.20 8.17 5.41
CA THR A 34 -6.26 9.30 5.53
C THR A 34 -5.19 9.22 4.46
N GLU A 35 -4.44 10.31 4.29
CA GLU A 35 -3.27 10.33 3.41
C GLU A 35 -2.23 9.27 3.84
N PRO A 36 -1.69 8.49 2.89
CA PRO A 36 -0.65 7.50 3.17
C PRO A 36 0.69 8.17 3.48
N ILE A 37 1.44 7.58 4.40
CA ILE A 37 2.77 8.06 4.80
C ILE A 37 3.84 7.14 4.20
N VAL A 38 4.81 7.73 3.51
CA VAL A 38 5.94 7.03 2.88
C VAL A 38 7.25 7.52 3.49
N GLU A 39 8.05 6.59 4.02
CA GLU A 39 9.36 6.87 4.62
C GLU A 39 10.43 5.93 4.03
N SER A 40 11.63 6.45 3.76
CA SER A 40 12.79 5.67 3.29
C SER A 40 12.49 4.63 2.19
N SER A 41 11.57 4.94 1.27
CA SER A 41 11.09 3.99 0.25
C SER A 41 11.32 4.54 -1.16
N GLN A 42 11.49 3.64 -2.14
CA GLN A 42 11.84 4.00 -3.52
C GLN A 42 10.95 3.27 -4.52
N ASN A 43 10.67 3.91 -5.65
CA ASN A 43 9.88 3.34 -6.76
C ASN A 43 8.55 2.72 -6.30
N LEU A 44 7.75 3.47 -5.55
CA LEU A 44 6.41 3.07 -5.12
C LEU A 44 5.37 3.58 -6.12
N SER A 45 4.41 2.72 -6.47
CA SER A 45 3.26 3.08 -7.29
C SER A 45 1.97 2.96 -6.50
N PHE A 46 1.06 3.92 -6.65
CA PHE A 46 -0.25 3.92 -5.98
C PHE A 46 -1.38 3.98 -7.01
N ALA A 47 -2.38 3.12 -6.82
CA ALA A 47 -3.58 3.05 -7.64
C ALA A 47 -4.81 2.82 -6.75
N PRO A 48 -6.04 3.08 -7.24
CA PRO A 48 -7.26 2.79 -6.48
C PRO A 48 -7.35 1.31 -6.09
N PHE A 49 -7.98 1.02 -4.95
CA PHE A 49 -8.27 -0.34 -4.51
C PHE A 49 -9.00 -1.14 -5.60
N ASN A 50 -8.54 -2.37 -5.86
CA ASN A 50 -8.93 -3.16 -7.02
C ASN A 50 -9.50 -4.56 -6.70
N VAL A 51 -9.78 -4.85 -5.42
CA VAL A 51 -10.29 -6.16 -5.02
C VAL A 51 -11.81 -6.12 -4.95
N ALA A 52 -12.43 -7.12 -5.56
CA ALA A 52 -13.84 -7.43 -5.41
C ALA A 52 -13.95 -8.93 -5.11
N TYR A 53 -14.61 -9.27 -4.01
CA TYR A 53 -14.88 -10.64 -3.61
C TYR A 53 -16.25 -10.68 -2.93
N ASP A 54 -17.01 -11.76 -3.12
CA ASP A 54 -18.35 -11.88 -2.56
C ASP A 54 -18.31 -11.92 -1.03
N GLY A 55 -19.05 -11.03 -0.37
CA GLY A 55 -19.07 -10.88 1.09
C GLY A 55 -17.96 -10.02 1.69
N LEU A 56 -17.20 -9.28 0.86
CA LEU A 56 -16.16 -8.32 1.28
C LEU A 56 -16.66 -6.88 1.24
#